data_AF-A0A699YSC9-F1
#
_entry.id   AF-A0A699YSC9-F1
#
_cell.length_a   1.000
_cell.length_b   1.000
_cell.length_c   1.000
_cell.angle_alpha   90.00
_cell.angle_beta   90.00
_cell.angle_gamma   90.00
#
_symmetry.space_group_name_H-M   'P 1'
#
loop_
_entity.id
_entity.type
_entity.pdbx_description
1 polymer ?
#
loop_
_entity_poly.entity_id
_entity_poly.type
_entity_poly.pdbx_seq_one_letter_code
_entity_poly.pdbx_strand_id
1 'polypeptide(L)'
;VAFEAWKVRELARIKAEREERKKQESEALERERLKNMTDEERAAWERANPKETKHEEKKKWRFMQKYWHKGAYFQEAPDESRGTTAKDDIFQRDYSAPTGEDKINKEILPKIMQ
;
A
#
# COMPACT_ATOMS: atom_id res chain seq x y z
N VAL A 1 -23.32 -25.81 23.50
CA VAL A 1 -23.23 -24.84 22.39
C VAL A 1 -22.45 -23.57 22.75
N ALA A 2 -22.85 -22.74 23.74
CA ALA A 2 -22.15 -21.48 24.04
C ALA A 2 -20.69 -21.64 24.52
N PHE A 3 -20.40 -22.68 25.32
CA PHE A 3 -19.04 -22.97 25.81
C PHE A 3 -18.09 -23.44 24.72
N GLU A 4 -18.56 -24.28 23.80
CA GLU A 4 -17.76 -24.76 22.67
C GLU A 4 -17.44 -23.63 21.69
N ALA A 5 -18.43 -22.77 21.40
CA ALA A 5 -18.23 -21.57 20.60
C ALA A 5 -17.23 -20.60 21.26
N TRP A 6 -17.25 -20.47 22.60
CA TRP A 6 -16.23 -19.73 23.34
C TRP A 6 -14.85 -20.39 23.19
N LYS A 7 -14.73 -21.70 23.38
CA LYS A 7 -13.47 -22.44 23.26
C LYS A 7 -12.84 -22.28 21.88
N VAL A 8 -13.63 -22.34 20.80
CA VAL A 8 -13.13 -22.12 19.43
C VAL A 8 -12.58 -20.71 19.25
N ARG A 9 -13.29 -19.69 19.75
CA ARG A 9 -12.82 -18.29 19.70
C ARG A 9 -11.55 -18.08 20.53
N GLU A 10 -11.48 -18.71 21.70
CA GLU A 10 -10.31 -18.60 22.58
C GLU A 10 -9.08 -19.25 21.96
N LEU A 11 -9.23 -20.44 21.37
CA LEU A 11 -8.16 -21.10 20.62
C LEU A 11 -7.70 -20.27 19.42
N ALA A 12 -8.63 -19.63 18.70
CA ALA A 12 -8.31 -18.73 17.60
C ALA A 12 -7.52 -17.50 18.08
N ARG A 13 -7.88 -16.92 19.24
CA ARG A 13 -7.16 -15.78 19.84
C ARG A 13 -5.73 -16.15 20.22
N ILE A 14 -5.55 -17.26 20.93
CA ILE A 14 -4.22 -17.76 21.34
C ILE A 14 -3.35 -18.05 20.11
N LYS A 15 -3.95 -18.63 19.06
CA LYS A 15 -3.25 -18.85 17.79
C LYS A 15 -2.81 -17.53 17.16
N ALA A 16 -3.71 -16.54 17.06
CA ALA A 16 -3.38 -15.24 16.47
C ALA A 16 -2.22 -14.55 17.20
N GLU A 17 -2.24 -14.54 18.54
CA GLU A 17 -1.17 -13.96 19.37
C GLU A 17 0.17 -14.66 19.14
N ARG A 18 0.18 -16.00 19.06
CA ARG A 18 1.39 -16.77 18.77
C ARG A 18 1.93 -16.51 17.38
N GLU A 19 1.06 -16.43 16.37
CA GLU A 19 1.47 -16.15 14.98
C GLU A 19 1.99 -14.72 14.82
N GLU A 20 1.40 -13.74 15.51
CA GLU A 20 1.87 -12.35 15.52
C GLU A 20 3.29 -12.25 16.11
N ARG A 21 3.54 -12.92 17.25
CA ARG A 21 4.88 -12.95 17.83
C ARG A 21 5.90 -13.60 16.90
N LYS A 22 5.55 -14.74 16.29
CA LYS A 22 6.43 -15.41 15.32
C LYS A 22 6.71 -14.52 14.10
N LYS A 23 5.70 -13.79 13.61
CA LYS A 23 5.86 -12.86 12.47
C LYS A 23 6.89 -11.77 12.84
N GLN A 24 6.73 -11.13 13.99
CA GLN A 24 7.68 -10.13 14.47
C GLN A 24 9.11 -10.69 14.65
N GLU A 25 9.25 -11.88 15.23
CA GLU A 25 10.53 -12.57 15.37
C GLU A 25 11.16 -12.87 13.99
N SER A 26 10.37 -13.37 13.04
CA SER A 26 10.85 -13.69 11.68
C SER A 26 11.29 -12.44 10.90
N GLU A 27 10.54 -11.33 11.00
CA GLU A 27 10.90 -10.06 10.38
C GLU A 27 12.18 -9.48 10.99
N ALA A 28 12.35 -9.61 12.31
CA ALA A 28 13.57 -9.21 13.00
C ALA A 28 14.78 -10.04 12.56
N LEU A 29 14.62 -11.37 12.46
CA LEU A 29 15.66 -12.27 11.97
C LEU A 29 16.03 -12.00 10.51
N GLU A 30 15.05 -11.72 9.66
CA GLU A 30 15.29 -11.34 8.27
C GLU A 30 16.06 -10.02 8.18
N ARG A 31 15.68 -9.02 8.98
CA ARG A 31 16.38 -7.73 9.06
C ARG A 31 17.83 -7.90 9.51
N GLU A 32 18.08 -8.72 10.53
CA GLU A 32 19.43 -9.02 11.00
C GLU A 32 20.22 -9.84 9.97
N ARG A 33 19.58 -10.79 9.27
CA ARG A 33 20.20 -11.52 8.16
C ARG A 33 20.65 -10.57 7.05
N LEU A 34 19.78 -9.63 6.64
CA LEU A 34 20.12 -8.64 5.61
C LEU A 34 21.23 -7.68 6.05
N LYS A 35 21.29 -7.34 7.33
CA LYS A 35 22.39 -6.54 7.90
C LYS A 35 23.73 -7.28 7.88
N ASN A 36 23.72 -8.58 8.15
CA ASN A 36 24.91 -9.43 8.20
C ASN A 36 25.34 -9.98 6.83
N MET A 37 24.52 -9.84 5.79
CA MET A 37 24.86 -10.22 4.41
C MET A 37 25.90 -9.28 3.79
N THR A 38 26.83 -9.87 3.03
CA THR A 38 27.82 -9.12 2.25
C THR A 38 27.19 -8.46 1.02
N ASP A 39 27.87 -7.44 0.46
CA ASP A 39 27.34 -6.67 -0.67
C ASP A 39 27.12 -7.53 -1.94
N GLU A 40 27.96 -8.56 -2.16
CA GLU A 40 27.82 -9.49 -3.29
C GLU A 40 26.58 -10.38 -3.17
N GLU A 41 26.32 -10.88 -1.96
CA GLU A 41 25.13 -11.70 -1.67
C GLU A 41 23.85 -10.86 -1.72
N ARG A 42 23.91 -9.59 -1.28
CA ARG A 42 22.80 -8.63 -1.40
C ARG A 42 22.47 -8.34 -2.86
N ALA A 43 23.46 -8.12 -3.72
CA ALA A 43 23.24 -7.89 -5.15
C ALA A 43 22.64 -9.12 -5.86
N ALA A 44 23.06 -10.34 -5.49
CA ALA A 44 22.46 -11.56 -5.99
C ALA A 44 21.01 -11.73 -5.50
N TRP A 45 20.74 -11.42 -4.24
CA TRP A 45 19.40 -11.46 -3.66
C TRP A 45 18.46 -10.42 -4.28
N GLU A 46 18.91 -9.20 -4.52
CA GLU A 46 18.13 -8.16 -5.21
C GLU A 46 17.84 -8.51 -6.68
N ARG A 47 18.76 -9.21 -7.34
CA ARG A 47 18.55 -9.73 -8.69
C ARG A 47 17.53 -10.87 -8.71
N ALA A 48 17.55 -11.73 -7.70
CA ALA A 48 16.62 -12.86 -7.55
C ALA A 48 15.23 -12.42 -7.06
N ASN A 49 15.17 -11.37 -6.25
CA ASN A 49 13.95 -10.74 -5.73
C ASN A 49 13.85 -9.30 -6.26
N PRO A 50 13.56 -9.13 -7.57
CA PRO A 50 13.35 -7.81 -8.12
C PRO A 50 12.19 -7.14 -7.36
N LYS A 51 12.42 -5.93 -6.86
CA LYS A 51 11.36 -5.14 -6.23
C LYS A 51 10.23 -4.99 -7.23
N GLU A 52 9.01 -5.37 -6.84
CA GLU A 52 7.80 -5.09 -7.60
C GLU A 52 7.60 -3.57 -7.67
N THR A 53 8.27 -2.94 -8.62
CA THR A 53 7.99 -1.55 -8.95
C THR A 53 6.67 -1.58 -9.70
N LYS A 54 5.60 -1.12 -9.05
CA LYS A 54 4.35 -0.78 -9.72
C LYS A 54 4.62 0.43 -10.60
N HIS A 55 5.29 0.20 -11.71
CA HIS A 55 5.45 1.19 -12.77
C HIS A 55 4.16 1.18 -13.58
N GLU A 56 3.09 1.65 -12.96
CA GLU A 56 1.87 1.96 -13.69
C GLU A 56 2.20 3.10 -14.66
N GLU A 57 1.81 2.94 -15.92
CA GLU A 57 2.01 3.98 -16.93
C GLU A 57 1.37 5.28 -16.45
N LYS A 58 2.20 6.30 -16.26
CA LYS A 58 1.72 7.62 -15.82
C LYS A 58 0.78 8.18 -16.88
N LYS A 59 -0.50 8.31 -16.52
CA LYS A 59 -1.51 8.91 -17.40
C LYS A 59 -1.11 10.33 -17.77
N LYS A 60 -1.23 10.69 -19.04
CA LYS A 60 -0.95 12.04 -19.54
C LYS A 60 -2.08 13.00 -19.14
N TRP A 61 -1.74 14.05 -18.40
CA TRP A 61 -2.71 15.05 -17.95
C TRP A 61 -2.99 16.10 -19.03
N ARG A 62 -4.12 16.80 -18.88
CA ARG A 62 -4.48 17.95 -19.72
C ARG A 62 -3.76 19.22 -19.27
N PHE A 63 -3.65 20.19 -20.19
CA PHE A 63 -3.07 21.50 -19.90
C PHE A 63 -3.80 22.18 -18.73
N MET A 64 -3.04 22.59 -17.70
CA MET A 64 -3.54 23.23 -16.47
C MET A 64 -4.62 22.42 -15.72
N GLN A 65 -4.56 21.09 -15.80
CA GLN A 65 -5.37 20.20 -14.97
C GLN A 65 -4.91 20.24 -13.51
N LYS A 66 -5.86 20.30 -12.56
CA LYS A 66 -5.55 20.32 -11.12
C LYS A 66 -5.10 18.93 -10.65
N TYR A 67 -4.07 18.90 -9.81
CA TYR A 67 -3.62 17.67 -9.17
C TYR A 67 -4.44 17.38 -7.92
N TRP A 68 -5.04 16.19 -7.87
CA TRP A 68 -5.67 15.66 -6.66
C TRP A 68 -4.79 14.56 -6.08
N HIS A 69 -4.14 14.86 -4.96
CA HIS A 69 -3.35 13.86 -4.24
C HIS A 69 -4.29 12.85 -3.58
N LYS A 70 -3.96 11.56 -3.73
CA LYS A 70 -4.74 10.42 -3.23
C LYS A 70 -4.87 10.35 -1.70
N GLY A 71 -3.99 11.04 -1.00
CA GLY A 71 -3.83 10.98 0.46
C GLY A 71 -2.77 9.97 0.87
N ALA A 72 -2.18 10.17 2.05
CA ALA A 72 -1.14 9.28 2.60
C ALA A 72 -1.72 8.20 3.53
N TYR A 73 -2.93 8.41 4.04
CA TYR A 73 -3.57 7.53 5.03
C TYR A 73 -4.45 6.48 4.34
N PHE A 74 -4.55 5.30 4.96
CA PHE A 74 -5.47 4.22 4.58
C PHE A 74 -5.30 3.68 3.14
N GLN A 75 -4.15 3.95 2.52
CA GLN A 75 -3.83 3.46 1.17
C GLN A 75 -3.48 1.98 1.14
N GLU A 76 -2.99 1.48 2.27
CA GLU A 76 -2.54 0.11 2.48
C GLU A 76 -3.28 -0.48 3.68
N ALA A 77 -3.31 -1.81 3.72
CA ALA A 77 -3.82 -2.51 4.89
C ALA A 77 -2.91 -2.20 6.09
N PRO A 78 -3.47 -2.10 7.30
CA PRO A 78 -2.69 -1.87 8.50
C PRO A 78 -1.70 -3.02 8.72
N ASP A 79 -0.49 -2.67 9.13
CA ASP A 79 0.55 -3.66 9.46
C ASP A 79 0.16 -4.50 10.69
N GLU A 80 -0.64 -3.91 11.58
CA GLU A 80 -1.13 -4.56 12.79
C GLU A 80 -2.36 -5.43 12.52
N SER A 81 -2.37 -6.64 13.09
CA SER A 81 -3.48 -7.59 12.96
C SER A 81 -4.80 -7.07 13.54
N ARG A 82 -4.72 -6.09 14.46
CA ARG A 82 -5.86 -5.46 15.13
C ARG A 82 -6.36 -4.19 14.43
N GLY A 83 -5.70 -3.78 13.35
CA GLY A 83 -6.12 -2.65 12.57
C GLY A 83 -7.52 -2.88 11.99
N THR A 84 -8.46 -2.03 12.35
CA THR A 84 -9.86 -2.13 11.91
C THR A 84 -10.07 -1.53 10.52
N THR A 85 -9.06 -0.85 9.98
CA THR A 85 -9.18 -0.18 8.68
C THR A 85 -8.80 -1.15 7.58
N ALA A 86 -9.75 -1.52 6.73
CA ALA A 86 -9.44 -2.27 5.52
C ALA A 86 -9.02 -1.32 4.39
N LYS A 87 -8.20 -1.83 3.47
CA LYS A 87 -7.98 -1.16 2.19
C LYS A 87 -9.30 -1.19 1.42
N ASP A 88 -9.87 -0.02 1.17
CA ASP A 88 -11.12 0.12 0.41
C ASP A 88 -10.80 0.30 -1.09
N ASP A 89 -11.57 -0.38 -1.93
CA ASP A 89 -11.49 -0.29 -3.40
C ASP A 89 -11.73 1.13 -3.91
N ILE A 90 -12.42 1.97 -3.13
CA ILE A 90 -12.56 3.40 -3.44
C ILE A 90 -11.20 4.09 -3.66
N PHE A 91 -10.16 3.64 -2.95
CA PHE A 91 -8.82 4.16 -3.09
C PHE A 91 -8.09 3.58 -4.31
N GLN A 92 -8.63 2.66 -5.09
CA GLN A 92 -7.96 2.19 -6.33
C GLN A 92 -8.43 2.95 -7.58
N ARG A 93 -9.23 4.02 -7.40
CA ARG A 93 -9.75 4.84 -8.48
C ARG A 93 -8.66 5.66 -9.19
N ASP A 94 -9.00 6.09 -10.40
CA ASP A 94 -8.16 7.02 -11.16
C ASP A 94 -8.31 8.46 -10.65
N TYR A 95 -7.31 8.93 -9.89
CA TYR A 95 -7.23 10.30 -9.40
C TYR A 95 -6.64 11.27 -10.43
N SER A 96 -6.13 10.76 -11.57
CA SER A 96 -5.55 11.59 -12.65
C SER A 96 -6.57 12.00 -13.71
N ALA A 97 -7.84 11.64 -13.55
CA ALA A 97 -8.89 11.98 -14.52
C ALA A 97 -9.29 13.48 -14.42
N PRO A 98 -9.60 14.15 -15.55
CA PRO A 98 -10.07 15.54 -15.54
C PRO A 98 -11.40 15.67 -14.79
N THR A 99 -11.47 16.63 -13.86
CA THR A 99 -12.66 16.88 -13.04
C THR A 99 -13.22 18.29 -13.28
N GLY A 100 -14.55 18.43 -13.28
CA GLY A 100 -15.23 19.73 -13.42
C GLY A 100 -14.72 20.58 -14.58
N GLU A 101 -14.10 21.71 -14.24
CA GLU A 101 -13.52 22.71 -15.15
C GLU A 101 -12.40 22.16 -16.06
N ASP A 102 -11.70 21.11 -15.63
CA ASP A 102 -10.59 20.50 -16.38
C ASP A 102 -11.07 19.68 -17.60
N LYS A 103 -12.39 19.47 -17.74
CA LYS A 103 -12.97 18.86 -18.94
C LYS A 103 -12.91 19.79 -20.15
N ILE A 104 -12.85 21.10 -19.92
CA ILE A 104 -12.75 22.12 -20.97
C ILE A 104 -11.29 22.23 -21.42
N ASN A 105 -11.05 22.40 -22.73
CA ASN A 105 -9.70 22.64 -23.22
C ASN A 105 -9.24 24.07 -22.87
N LYS A 106 -8.41 24.18 -21.82
CA LYS A 106 -7.87 25.46 -21.33
C LYS A 106 -6.83 26.09 -22.27
N GLU A 107 -6.31 25.36 -23.24
CA GLU A 107 -5.37 25.90 -24.23
C GLU A 107 -6.02 26.96 -25.13
N ILE A 108 -7.35 26.91 -25.28
CA ILE A 108 -8.13 27.83 -26.11
C ILE A 108 -8.50 29.11 -25.34
N LEU A 109 -8.31 29.13 -24.01
CA LEU A 109 -8.60 30.31 -23.20
C LEU A 109 -7.67 31.47 -23.56
N PRO A 110 -8.13 32.73 -23.50
CA PRO A 110 -7.26 33.89 -23.63
C PRO A 110 -6.16 33.86 -22.57
N LYS A 111 -4.96 34.36 -22.90
CA LYS A 111 -3.78 34.30 -22.02
C LYS A 111 -3.96 34.87 -20.60
N ILE A 112 -4.93 35.76 -20.40
CA ILE A 112 -5.29 36.33 -19.08
C ILE A 112 -6.08 35.34 -18.21
N MET A 113 -6.80 34.41 -18.84
CA MET A 113 -7.63 33.39 -18.20
C MET A 113 -6.97 32.00 -18.18
N GLN A 114 -5.76 31.88 -18.76
CA GLN A 114 -4.91 30.69 -18.66
C GLN A 114 -4.19 30.70 -17.31
#